data_AF-A0A9D6T299-F1
#
_entry.id   AF-A0A9D6T299-F1
#
_cell.length_a   1.000
_cell.length_b   1.000
_cell.length_c   1.000
_cell.angle_alpha   90.00
_cell.angle_beta   90.00
_cell.angle_gamma   90.00
#
_symmetry.space_group_name_H-M   'P 1'
#
loop_
_entity.id
_entity.type
_entity.pdbx_description
1 polymer ?
#
loop_
_entity_poly.entity_id
_entity_poly.type
_entity_poly.pdbx_seq_one_letter_code
_entity_poly.pdbx_strand_id
1 'polypeptide(L)'
;MKCRKCGKGAVLELRRHNTAFCAPDFLDFFRNQVREAIRRWRMFGPDEHVRVAVSGGKDSLALWDVLIEEGYRTSGLYLDLGIFEYSVESRAKCEAFAAARGVPLLVTAVAEAVGAPVPVIQRVTRRPPCSGCGLSKRYLMNRAALEHGFPVVATGHNLDDEAATLLGSVLQWQT
;
A
#
# COMPACT_ATOMS: atom_id res chain seq x y z
N MET A 1 30.13 -2.34 12.28
CA MET A 1 28.98 -2.22 13.21
C MET A 1 28.35 -3.59 13.39
N LYS A 2 27.91 -3.96 14.61
CA LYS A 2 27.29 -5.27 14.89
C LYS A 2 25.77 -5.14 14.96
N CYS A 3 25.06 -6.18 14.54
CA CYS A 3 23.63 -6.32 14.71
C CYS A 3 23.30 -6.31 16.21
N ARG A 4 22.35 -5.47 16.63
CA ARG A 4 21.95 -5.32 18.03
C ARG A 4 21.28 -6.57 18.58
N LYS A 5 20.59 -7.34 17.73
CA LYS A 5 19.83 -8.53 18.14
C LYS A 5 20.70 -9.78 18.21
N CYS A 6 21.44 -10.13 17.15
CA CYS A 6 22.24 -11.36 17.11
C CYS A 6 23.78 -11.18 17.21
N GLY A 7 24.30 -9.95 17.19
CA GLY A 7 25.75 -9.69 17.26
C GLY A 7 26.55 -9.91 15.98
N LYS A 8 25.95 -10.44 14.89
CA LYS A 8 26.59 -10.60 13.56
C LYS A 8 26.87 -9.24 12.91
N GLY A 9 27.49 -9.21 11.72
CA GLY A 9 27.67 -7.97 10.95
C GLY A 9 26.32 -7.30 10.63
N ALA A 10 26.19 -6.00 10.95
CA ALA A 10 25.02 -5.21 10.55
C ALA A 10 25.18 -4.71 9.10
N VAL A 11 24.07 -4.67 8.37
CA VAL A 11 23.98 -4.13 7.00
C VAL A 11 23.15 -2.85 6.94
N LEU A 12 22.39 -2.56 7.98
CA LEU A 12 21.52 -1.38 8.08
C LEU A 12 21.64 -0.74 9.45
N GLU A 13 21.84 0.57 9.48
CA GLU A 13 21.77 1.41 10.68
C GLU A 13 20.42 2.14 10.71
N LEU A 14 19.73 2.09 11.85
CA LEU A 14 18.50 2.83 12.11
C LEU A 14 18.78 3.92 13.16
N ARG A 15 19.26 5.08 12.70
CA ARG A 15 19.70 6.19 13.56
C ARG A 15 18.64 6.65 14.55
N ARG A 16 17.37 6.78 14.10
CA ARG A 16 16.23 7.15 14.97
C ARG A 16 16.07 6.21 16.16
N HIS A 17 16.43 4.94 15.99
CA HIS A 17 16.32 3.90 17.00
C HIS A 17 17.66 3.62 17.71
N ASN A 18 18.72 4.37 17.38
CA ASN A 18 20.08 4.16 17.86
C ASN A 18 20.50 2.67 17.83
N THR A 19 20.22 2.00 16.72
CA THR A 19 20.42 0.55 16.57
C THR A 19 20.86 0.21 15.16
N ALA A 20 21.34 -1.02 14.98
CA ALA A 20 21.72 -1.56 13.69
C ALA A 20 21.38 -3.05 13.61
N PHE A 21 21.06 -3.53 12.41
CA PHE A 21 20.58 -4.89 12.19
C PHE A 21 21.30 -5.57 11.02
N CYS A 22 21.46 -6.89 11.11
CA CYS A 22 21.67 -7.71 9.93
C CYS A 22 20.33 -7.88 9.19
N ALA A 23 20.34 -8.33 7.93
CA ALA A 23 19.11 -8.38 7.12
C ALA A 23 17.97 -9.21 7.76
N PRO A 24 18.20 -10.44 8.29
CA PRO A 24 17.12 -11.22 8.91
C PRO A 24 16.51 -10.54 10.14
N ASP A 25 17.36 -9.99 11.02
CA ASP A 25 16.90 -9.33 12.24
C ASP A 25 16.17 -8.01 11.95
N PHE A 26 16.55 -7.31 10.86
CA PHE A 26 15.82 -6.14 10.41
C PHE A 26 14.41 -6.51 9.92
N LEU A 27 14.27 -7.58 9.13
CA LEU A 27 12.97 -8.02 8.63
C LEU A 27 12.03 -8.42 9.77
N ASP A 28 12.54 -9.15 10.76
CA ASP A 28 11.78 -9.46 11.98
C ASP A 28 11.39 -8.20 12.76
N PHE A 29 12.32 -7.26 12.95
CA PHE A 29 12.02 -5.98 13.58
C PHE A 29 10.94 -5.19 12.84
N PHE A 30 11.02 -5.14 11.50
CA PHE A 30 10.06 -4.43 10.66
C PHE A 30 8.66 -5.05 10.75
N ARG A 31 8.56 -6.38 10.59
CA ARG A 31 7.31 -7.13 10.73
C ARG A 31 6.68 -6.94 12.12
N ASN A 32 7.50 -6.97 13.17
CA ASN A 32 7.03 -6.71 14.52
C ASN A 32 6.47 -5.28 14.69
N GLN A 33 7.07 -4.26 14.07
CA GLN A 33 6.50 -2.91 14.10
C GLN A 33 5.13 -2.83 13.41
N VAL A 34 4.95 -3.53 12.29
CA VAL A 34 3.64 -3.61 11.61
C VAL A 34 2.61 -4.32 12.48
N ARG A 35 2.95 -5.48 13.04
CA ARG A 35 2.11 -6.24 13.98
C ARG A 35 1.67 -5.39 15.17
N GLU A 36 2.61 -4.69 15.78
CA GLU A 36 2.36 -3.83 16.94
C GLU A 36 1.50 -2.61 16.57
N ALA A 37 1.68 -2.03 15.38
CA ALA A 37 0.83 -0.94 14.90
C ALA A 37 -0.63 -1.41 14.72
N ILE A 38 -0.84 -2.53 14.03
CA ILE A 38 -2.17 -3.14 13.84
C ILE A 38 -2.85 -3.38 15.20
N ARG A 39 -2.12 -3.99 16.13
CA ARG A 39 -2.61 -4.31 17.49
C ARG A 39 -2.92 -3.06 18.31
N ARG A 40 -1.99 -2.10 18.36
CA ARG A 40 -2.12 -0.86 19.17
C ARG A 40 -3.32 -0.04 18.72
N TRP A 41 -3.52 0.10 17.41
CA TRP A 41 -4.57 0.94 16.84
C TRP A 41 -5.85 0.17 16.54
N ARG A 42 -5.90 -1.13 16.86
CA ARG A 42 -7.05 -2.02 16.59
C ARG A 42 -7.52 -1.91 15.14
N MET A 43 -6.58 -1.94 14.20
CA MET A 43 -6.88 -1.70 12.78
C MET A 43 -7.78 -2.79 12.19
N PHE A 44 -7.53 -4.05 12.56
CA PHE A 44 -8.32 -5.22 12.19
C PHE A 44 -7.91 -6.44 13.03
N GLY A 45 -8.76 -7.45 13.07
CA GLY A 45 -8.54 -8.74 13.72
C GLY A 45 -7.88 -9.79 12.80
N PRO A 46 -7.42 -10.92 13.36
CA PRO A 46 -6.75 -11.98 12.60
C PRO A 46 -7.67 -12.71 11.62
N ASP A 47 -8.97 -12.77 11.91
CA ASP A 47 -9.96 -13.50 11.09
C ASP A 47 -10.58 -12.63 9.96
N GLU A 48 -10.33 -11.32 9.99
CA GLU A 48 -10.87 -10.40 8.99
C GLU A 48 -10.10 -10.50 7.68
N HIS A 49 -10.83 -10.55 6.56
CA HIS A 49 -10.19 -10.56 5.25
C HIS A 49 -9.74 -9.14 4.89
N VAL A 50 -8.42 -8.93 4.87
CA VAL A 50 -7.80 -7.65 4.53
C VAL A 50 -7.57 -7.54 3.02
N ARG A 51 -8.20 -6.54 2.39
CA ARG A 51 -7.96 -6.20 0.99
C ARG A 51 -6.83 -5.18 0.89
N VAL A 52 -5.69 -5.56 0.33
CA VAL A 52 -4.53 -4.66 0.20
C VAL A 52 -4.57 -3.93 -1.12
N ALA A 53 -4.68 -2.61 -1.10
CA ALA A 53 -4.60 -1.78 -2.31
C ALA A 53 -3.15 -1.72 -2.80
N VAL A 54 -2.88 -2.30 -3.97
CA VAL A 54 -1.54 -2.45 -4.53
C VAL A 54 -1.36 -1.64 -5.81
N SER A 55 -0.22 -0.98 -5.93
CA SER A 55 0.15 -0.13 -7.08
C SER A 55 1.38 -0.65 -7.84
N GLY A 56 1.89 -1.82 -7.46
CA GLY A 56 3.17 -2.35 -7.95
C GLY A 56 4.39 -1.62 -7.38
N GLY A 57 4.17 -0.62 -6.51
CA GLY A 57 5.22 0.10 -5.78
C GLY A 57 5.66 -0.64 -4.52
N LYS A 58 6.88 -0.32 -4.06
CA LYS A 58 7.54 -0.96 -2.92
C LYS A 58 6.69 -0.98 -1.66
N ASP A 59 5.99 0.11 -1.34
CA ASP A 59 5.31 0.24 -0.05
C ASP A 59 4.07 -0.65 0.03
N SER A 60 3.25 -0.66 -1.01
CA SER A 60 2.06 -1.51 -1.08
C SER A 60 2.39 -3.01 -1.20
N LEU A 61 3.45 -3.36 -1.95
CA LEU A 61 3.89 -4.76 -2.07
C LEU A 61 4.58 -5.25 -0.80
N ALA A 62 5.36 -4.41 -0.12
CA ALA A 62 5.96 -4.74 1.17
C ALA A 62 4.89 -4.89 2.27
N LEU A 63 3.86 -4.03 2.27
CA LEU A 63 2.72 -4.21 3.16
C LEU A 63 2.03 -5.55 2.90
N TRP A 64 1.76 -5.88 1.64
CA TRP A 64 1.11 -7.15 1.30
C TRP A 64 1.97 -8.35 1.71
N ASP A 65 3.28 -8.31 1.44
CA ASP A 65 4.26 -9.30 1.89
C ASP A 65 4.20 -9.54 3.39
N VAL A 66 4.30 -8.47 4.18
CA VAL A 66 4.27 -8.58 5.65
C VAL A 66 2.96 -9.18 6.13
N LEU A 67 1.82 -8.73 5.60
CA LEU A 67 0.53 -9.26 6.05
C LEU A 67 0.36 -10.76 5.71
N ILE A 68 0.88 -11.21 4.57
CA ILE A 68 0.92 -12.64 4.22
C ILE A 68 1.79 -13.41 5.21
N GLU A 69 3.01 -12.95 5.46
CA GLU A 69 3.99 -13.60 6.35
C GLU A 69 3.51 -13.63 7.81
N GLU A 70 2.70 -12.65 8.21
CA GLU A 70 2.06 -12.58 9.53
C GLU A 70 0.80 -13.45 9.64
N GLY A 71 0.41 -14.16 8.57
CA GLY A 71 -0.69 -15.12 8.58
C GLY A 71 -2.07 -14.50 8.43
N TYR A 72 -2.18 -13.22 8.07
CA TYR A 72 -3.49 -12.61 7.81
C TYR A 72 -4.10 -13.15 6.52
N ARG A 73 -5.43 -13.29 6.50
CA ARG A 73 -6.17 -13.57 5.27
C ARG A 73 -6.16 -12.33 4.39
N THR A 74 -5.39 -12.35 3.31
CA THR A 74 -5.25 -11.20 2.40
C THR A 74 -5.60 -11.51 0.95
N SER A 75 -5.92 -10.46 0.21
CA SER A 75 -5.89 -10.44 -1.25
C SER A 75 -5.59 -9.03 -1.74
N GLY A 76 -5.10 -8.92 -2.97
CA GLY A 76 -4.75 -7.64 -3.58
C GLY A 76 -5.95 -6.99 -4.26
N LEU A 77 -5.95 -5.66 -4.32
CA LEU A 77 -6.76 -4.84 -5.21
C LEU A 77 -5.84 -3.96 -6.05
N TYR A 78 -5.80 -4.20 -7.34
CA TYR A 78 -5.13 -3.34 -8.32
C TYR A 78 -6.18 -2.53 -9.08
N LEU A 79 -6.00 -1.21 -9.11
CA LEU A 79 -6.83 -0.31 -9.93
C LEU A 79 -6.08 0.04 -11.21
N ASP A 80 -6.57 -0.45 -12.34
CA ASP A 80 -6.01 -0.09 -13.65
C ASP A 80 -6.48 1.31 -14.04
N LEU A 81 -5.60 2.29 -13.87
CA LEU A 81 -5.86 3.70 -14.17
C LEU A 81 -5.87 4.01 -15.67
N GLY A 82 -5.42 3.08 -16.52
CA GLY A 82 -5.27 3.29 -17.97
C GLY A 82 -4.24 4.36 -18.33
N ILE A 83 -3.17 4.51 -17.53
CA ILE A 83 -2.06 5.43 -17.80
C ILE A 83 -1.03 4.72 -18.69
N PHE A 84 -1.38 4.53 -19.96
CA PHE A 84 -0.50 4.01 -21.02
C PHE A 84 0.40 2.83 -20.54
N GLU A 85 1.69 2.87 -20.86
CA GLU A 85 2.70 1.86 -20.48
C GLU A 85 2.87 1.71 -18.96
N TYR A 86 2.71 2.78 -18.18
CA TYR A 86 2.86 2.73 -16.73
C TYR A 86 1.86 1.76 -16.08
N SER A 87 0.60 1.79 -16.53
CA SER A 87 -0.43 0.88 -16.02
C SER A 87 -0.16 -0.58 -16.41
N VAL A 88 0.46 -0.83 -17.56
CA VAL A 88 0.86 -2.18 -18.00
C VAL A 88 1.96 -2.72 -17.09
N GLU A 89 3.03 -1.97 -16.89
CA GLU A 89 4.14 -2.39 -16.03
C GLU A 89 3.73 -2.56 -14.57
N SER A 90 2.94 -1.62 -14.05
CA SER A 90 2.44 -1.64 -12.67
C SER A 90 1.54 -2.85 -12.40
N ARG A 91 0.68 -3.18 -13.36
CA ARG A 91 -0.17 -4.37 -13.32
C ARG A 91 0.67 -5.64 -13.32
N ALA A 92 1.63 -5.76 -14.24
CA ALA A 92 2.48 -6.94 -14.36
C ALA A 92 3.25 -7.23 -13.06
N LYS A 93 3.74 -6.19 -12.37
CA LYS A 93 4.39 -6.32 -11.05
C LYS A 93 3.43 -6.90 -9.99
N CYS A 94 2.19 -6.43 -9.96
CA CYS A 94 1.19 -6.92 -9.02
C CYS A 94 0.79 -8.37 -9.31
N GLU A 95 0.56 -8.71 -10.58
CA GLU A 95 0.21 -10.07 -11.01
C GLU A 95 1.35 -11.06 -10.73
N ALA A 96 2.59 -10.68 -11.04
CA ALA A 96 3.77 -11.50 -10.74
C ALA A 96 3.95 -11.73 -9.23
N PHE A 97 3.78 -10.68 -8.42
CA PHE A 97 3.85 -10.80 -6.96
C PHE A 97 2.76 -11.74 -6.42
N ALA A 98 1.52 -11.54 -6.85
CA ALA A 98 0.38 -12.35 -6.43
C ALA A 98 0.56 -13.83 -6.80
N ALA A 99 1.00 -14.10 -8.03
CA ALA A 99 1.29 -15.45 -8.51
C ALA A 99 2.41 -16.13 -7.71
N ALA A 100 3.52 -15.41 -7.46
CA ALA A 100 4.64 -15.94 -6.69
C ALA A 100 4.28 -16.28 -5.23
N ARG A 101 3.26 -15.62 -4.68
CA ARG A 101 2.78 -15.84 -3.30
C ARG A 101 1.54 -16.72 -3.20
N GLY A 102 0.95 -17.12 -4.32
CA GLY A 102 -0.27 -17.94 -4.34
C GLY A 102 -1.49 -17.24 -3.73
N VAL A 103 -1.57 -15.90 -3.85
CA VAL A 103 -2.66 -15.09 -3.26
C VAL A 103 -3.52 -14.44 -4.33
N PRO A 104 -4.83 -14.22 -4.09
CA PRO A 104 -5.71 -13.62 -5.10
C PRO A 104 -5.40 -12.14 -5.35
N LEU A 105 -5.51 -11.71 -6.61
CA LEU A 105 -5.47 -10.31 -7.02
C LEU A 105 -6.76 -9.95 -7.78
N LEU A 106 -7.52 -8.98 -7.27
CA LEU A 106 -8.62 -8.37 -8.00
C LEU A 106 -8.09 -7.20 -8.82
N VAL A 107 -8.37 -7.20 -10.11
CA VAL A 107 -8.07 -6.08 -11.01
C VAL A 107 -9.37 -5.39 -11.36
N THR A 108 -9.44 -4.07 -11.15
CA THR A 108 -10.58 -3.25 -11.53
C THR A 108 -10.13 -2.13 -12.44
N ALA A 109 -10.67 -2.08 -13.65
CA ALA A 109 -10.37 -1.00 -14.58
C ALA A 109 -11.17 0.26 -14.25
N VAL A 110 -10.48 1.40 -14.13
CA VAL A 110 -11.13 2.69 -13.94
C VAL A 110 -12.04 3.02 -15.12
N ALA A 111 -11.59 2.72 -16.35
CA ALA A 111 -12.36 3.02 -17.56
C ALA A 111 -13.75 2.35 -17.56
N GLU A 112 -13.85 1.11 -17.08
CA GLU A 112 -15.13 0.39 -16.97
C GLU A 112 -16.04 1.00 -15.91
N ALA A 113 -15.46 1.52 -14.83
CA ALA A 113 -16.19 2.01 -13.67
C ALA A 113 -16.70 3.45 -13.79
N VAL A 114 -15.96 4.31 -14.51
CA VAL A 114 -16.25 5.75 -14.64
C VAL A 114 -16.34 6.20 -16.10
N GLY A 115 -16.33 5.27 -17.05
CA GLY A 115 -16.55 5.52 -18.48
C GLY A 115 -15.34 6.01 -19.26
N ALA A 116 -14.20 6.28 -18.61
CA ALA A 116 -12.97 6.70 -19.28
C ALA A 116 -11.70 6.44 -18.43
N PRO A 117 -10.51 6.27 -19.05
CA PRO A 117 -9.23 6.24 -18.35
C PRO A 117 -8.92 7.56 -17.62
N VAL A 118 -8.06 7.52 -16.61
CA VAL A 118 -7.67 8.71 -15.82
C VAL A 118 -7.17 9.87 -16.70
N PRO A 119 -6.28 9.66 -17.69
CA PRO A 119 -5.83 10.75 -18.57
C PRO A 119 -6.96 11.46 -19.34
N VAL A 120 -8.02 10.72 -19.69
CA VAL A 120 -9.18 11.28 -20.39
C VAL A 120 -10.06 12.08 -19.42
N ILE A 121 -10.33 11.53 -18.23
CA ILE A 121 -11.09 12.22 -17.17
C ILE A 121 -10.42 13.56 -16.81
N GLN A 122 -9.10 13.60 -16.73
CA GLN A 122 -8.34 14.82 -16.45
C GLN A 122 -8.57 15.88 -17.53
N ARG A 123 -8.50 15.51 -18.81
CA ARG A 123 -8.73 16.45 -19.93
C ARG A 123 -10.15 17.03 -19.91
N VAL A 124 -11.15 16.21 -19.60
CA VAL A 124 -12.56 16.65 -19.61
C VAL A 124 -12.89 17.50 -18.39
N THR A 125 -12.41 17.13 -17.20
CA THR A 125 -12.77 17.81 -15.94
C THR A 125 -11.98 19.09 -15.68
N ARG A 126 -10.92 19.37 -16.46
CA ARG A 126 -9.96 20.47 -16.24
C ARG A 126 -9.37 20.52 -14.82
N ARG A 127 -9.48 19.43 -14.06
CA ARG A 127 -8.89 19.31 -12.73
C ARG A 127 -7.39 19.03 -12.85
N PRO A 128 -6.57 19.44 -11.86
CA PRO A 128 -5.19 19.01 -11.79
C PRO A 128 -5.09 17.47 -11.88
N PRO A 129 -4.13 16.91 -12.63
CA PRO A 129 -4.04 15.48 -12.89
C PRO A 129 -4.19 14.60 -11.63
N CYS A 130 -3.48 14.95 -10.56
CA CYS A 130 -3.48 14.18 -9.32
C CYS A 130 -4.81 14.29 -8.53
N SER A 131 -5.59 15.36 -8.72
CA SER A 131 -6.87 15.58 -8.03
C SER A 131 -7.94 14.60 -8.52
N GLY A 132 -8.10 14.47 -9.84
CA GLY A 132 -9.06 13.52 -10.44
C GLY A 132 -8.67 12.06 -10.14
N CYS A 133 -7.38 11.73 -10.27
CA CYS A 133 -6.85 10.40 -9.97
C CYS A 133 -7.09 10.00 -8.50
N GLY A 134 -6.81 10.91 -7.55
CA GLY A 134 -7.03 10.65 -6.12
C GLY A 134 -8.49 10.39 -5.77
N LEU A 135 -9.41 11.16 -6.36
CA LEU A 135 -10.85 10.98 -6.16
C LEU A 135 -11.31 9.62 -6.70
N SER A 136 -10.99 9.30 -7.96
CA SER A 136 -11.39 8.03 -8.57
C SER A 136 -10.82 6.84 -7.81
N LYS A 137 -9.55 6.88 -7.40
CA LYS A 137 -8.95 5.79 -6.62
C LYS A 137 -9.68 5.56 -5.30
N ARG A 138 -9.90 6.61 -4.50
CA ARG A 138 -10.58 6.47 -3.19
C ARG A 138 -12.00 5.93 -3.35
N TYR A 139 -12.74 6.45 -4.32
CA TYR A 139 -14.09 5.97 -4.61
C TYR A 139 -14.10 4.50 -5.03
N LEU A 140 -13.25 4.12 -5.98
CA LEU A 140 -13.24 2.76 -6.53
C LEU A 140 -12.70 1.73 -5.54
N MET A 141 -11.70 2.08 -4.72
CA MET A 141 -11.25 1.21 -3.62
C MET A 141 -12.40 0.92 -2.65
N ASN A 142 -13.12 1.97 -2.24
CA ASN A 142 -14.26 1.81 -1.33
C ASN A 142 -15.41 1.03 -1.97
N ARG A 143 -15.74 1.34 -3.23
CA ARG A 143 -16.82 0.64 -3.96
C ARG A 143 -16.51 -0.85 -4.11
N ALA A 144 -15.29 -1.20 -4.54
CA ALA A 144 -14.87 -2.60 -4.65
C ALA A 144 -14.89 -3.32 -3.29
N ALA A 145 -14.53 -2.62 -2.21
CA ALA A 145 -14.65 -3.17 -0.86
C ALA A 145 -16.11 -3.51 -0.50
N LEU A 146 -17.04 -2.59 -0.77
CA LEU A 146 -18.47 -2.79 -0.49
C LEU A 146 -19.10 -3.88 -1.37
N GLU A 147 -18.86 -3.85 -2.69
CA GLU A 147 -19.44 -4.80 -3.65
C GLU A 147 -19.05 -6.25 -3.38
N HIS A 148 -17.84 -6.47 -2.87
CA HIS A 148 -17.31 -7.80 -2.57
C HIS A 148 -17.29 -8.14 -1.07
N GLY A 149 -17.86 -7.27 -0.22
CA GLY A 149 -18.01 -7.52 1.22
C GLY A 149 -16.70 -7.59 2.00
N PHE A 150 -15.69 -6.80 1.64
CA PHE A 150 -14.43 -6.73 2.39
C PHE A 150 -14.55 -5.76 3.57
N PRO A 151 -14.31 -6.22 4.82
CA PRO A 151 -14.43 -5.37 6.00
C PRO A 151 -13.27 -4.37 6.13
N VAL A 152 -12.12 -4.65 5.50
CA VAL A 152 -10.88 -3.91 5.70
C VAL A 152 -10.19 -3.64 4.35
N VAL A 153 -9.80 -2.39 4.14
CA VAL A 153 -8.89 -1.98 3.06
C VAL A 153 -7.59 -1.45 3.67
N ALA A 154 -6.46 -2.06 3.32
CA ALA A 154 -5.14 -1.63 3.76
C ALA A 154 -4.40 -0.90 2.62
N THR A 155 -3.74 0.21 2.96
CA THR A 155 -2.94 1.00 2.01
C THR A 155 -1.51 1.17 2.53
N GLY A 156 -0.55 1.27 1.61
CA GLY A 156 0.88 1.33 1.95
C GLY A 156 1.42 2.72 2.28
N HIS A 157 0.64 3.62 2.88
CA HIS A 157 1.16 4.93 3.30
C HIS A 157 2.16 4.75 4.45
N ASN A 158 3.33 5.36 4.34
CA ASN A 158 4.40 5.27 5.33
C ASN A 158 4.52 6.59 6.14
N LEU A 159 5.52 6.64 7.04
CA LEU A 159 5.72 7.79 7.92
C LEU A 159 5.95 9.09 7.15
N ASP A 160 6.72 9.04 6.06
CA ASP A 160 7.05 10.20 5.24
C ASP A 160 5.81 10.72 4.51
N ASP A 161 4.93 9.83 4.03
CA ASP A 161 3.66 10.21 3.39
C ASP A 161 2.75 10.98 4.35
N GLU A 162 2.58 10.46 5.57
CA GLU A 162 1.74 11.09 6.60
C GLU A 162 2.37 12.39 7.12
N ALA A 163 3.70 12.43 7.29
CA ALA A 163 4.40 13.64 7.71
C ALA A 163 4.35 14.74 6.63
N ALA A 164 4.51 14.39 5.36
CA ALA A 164 4.40 15.32 4.24
C ALA A 164 2.97 15.86 4.11
N THR A 165 1.98 14.99 4.29
CA THR A 165 0.55 15.38 4.28
C THR A 165 0.25 16.36 5.41
N LEU A 166 0.66 16.02 6.65
CA LEU A 166 0.50 16.90 7.82
C LEU A 166 1.17 18.25 7.60
N LEU A 167 2.42 18.27 7.15
CA LEU A 167 3.15 19.51 6.89
C LEU A 167 2.46 20.35 5.81
N GLY A 168 2.01 19.72 4.71
CA GLY A 168 1.27 20.40 3.65
C GLY A 168 0.00 21.07 4.17
N SER A 169 -0.80 20.35 4.97
CA SER A 169 -2.01 20.90 5.59
C SER A 169 -1.74 22.04 6.57
N VAL A 170 -0.64 21.98 7.33
CA VAL A 170 -0.25 23.06 8.26
C VAL A 170 0.32 24.27 7.52
N LEU A 171 0.93 24.11 6.34
CA LEU A 171 1.39 25.25 5.55
C LEU A 171 0.25 25.91 4.76
N GLN A 172 -0.71 25.10 4.32
CA GLN A 172 -1.89 25.53 3.58
C GLN A 172 -3.14 25.31 4.43
N TRP A 173 -3.31 26.16 5.45
CA TRP A 173 -4.52 26.22 6.27
C TRP A 173 -5.74 26.60 5.42
N GLN A 174 -6.30 25.63 4.70
CA GLN A 174 -7.56 25.77 4.01
C GLN A 174 -8.66 25.67 5.08
N THR A 175 -9.26 26.82 5.37
CA THR A 175 -10.45 26.96 6.22
C THR A 175 -11.72 26.81 5.38
#